data_AF-A0AAN4ZJN8-F1
#
_entry.id   AF-A0AAN4ZJN8-F1
#
_cell.length_a   1.000
_cell.length_b   1.000
_cell.length_c   1.000
_cell.angle_alpha   90.00
_cell.angle_beta   90.00
_cell.angle_gamma   90.00
#
_symmetry.space_group_name_H-M   'P 1'
#
loop_
_entity.id
_entity.type
_entity.pdbx_description
1 polymer ?
#
loop_
_entity_poly.entity_id
_entity_poly.type
_entity_poly.pdbx_seq_one_letter_code
_entity_poly.pdbx_strand_id
1 'polypeptide(L)'
;MEIEESVRTNLKTGFSGKHRGLSSNQSTYGCVFEVDEMLANKVNWRFAIKRIPLPKRSNDDVCGREVEAMLEFNHPGIVGFYDAWIEEPPVGWQRAFDSQLLAQLNYEKQIPYKEDSDFLYIKMELCHSNLHEYLKNNSSRDLGQMKSWFIELISALDHIHRKGRIHRDLKPANIFLD
;
A
#
# COMPACT_ATOMS: atom_id res chain seq x y z
N MET A 1 36.48 -6.05 6.72
CA MET A 1 35.88 -5.17 5.68
C MET A 1 35.26 -6.05 4.59
N GLU A 2 34.48 -7.06 4.99
CA GLU A 2 33.88 -8.08 4.11
C GLU A 2 32.48 -8.52 4.60
N ILE A 3 31.93 -7.83 5.61
CA ILE A 3 30.60 -8.15 6.18
C ILE A 3 29.50 -7.30 5.52
N GLU A 4 29.83 -6.18 4.87
CA GLU A 4 28.84 -5.28 4.27
C GLU A 4 28.27 -5.75 2.92
N GLU A 5 28.96 -6.65 2.20
CA GLU A 5 28.53 -7.07 0.86
C GLU A 5 27.68 -8.36 0.87
N SER A 6 27.84 -9.23 1.87
CA SER A 6 27.01 -10.44 2.02
C SER A 6 25.63 -10.18 2.65
N VAL A 7 25.49 -9.09 3.41
CA VAL A 7 24.18 -8.66 3.95
C VAL A 7 23.31 -8.01 2.86
N ARG A 8 23.92 -7.48 1.80
CA ARG A 8 23.20 -6.95 0.63
C ARG A 8 22.61 -8.02 -0.30
N THR A 9 23.08 -9.25 -0.22
CA THR A 9 22.78 -10.30 -1.22
C THR A 9 21.88 -11.43 -0.72
N ASN A 10 21.54 -11.51 0.57
CA ASN A 10 20.74 -12.62 1.12
C ASN A 10 19.51 -12.25 1.98
N LEU A 11 19.08 -10.99 1.99
CA LEU A 11 17.72 -10.63 2.42
C LEU A 11 17.00 -10.11 1.19
N LYS A 12 16.04 -10.89 0.67
CA LYS A 12 15.19 -10.50 -0.46
C LYS A 12 14.48 -9.20 -0.12
N THR A 13 15.08 -8.09 -0.54
CA THR A 13 14.53 -6.74 -0.46
C THR A 13 13.42 -6.62 -1.50
N GLY A 14 12.19 -7.00 -1.14
CA GLY A 14 11.01 -6.61 -1.91
C GLY A 14 10.84 -5.08 -1.98
N PHE A 15 11.59 -4.36 -1.13
CA PHE A 15 11.58 -2.91 -0.98
C PHE A 15 12.81 -2.21 -1.61
N SER A 16 13.38 -2.74 -2.70
CA SER A 16 14.59 -2.17 -3.35
C SER A 16 14.32 -1.06 -4.39
N GLY A 17 13.12 -0.47 -4.40
CA GLY A 17 12.71 0.53 -5.40
C GLY A 17 13.11 1.97 -5.05
N LYS A 18 13.01 2.89 -6.01
CA LYS A 18 13.12 4.33 -5.72
C LYS A 18 11.79 4.82 -5.14
N HIS A 19 11.84 5.54 -4.02
CA HIS A 19 10.65 6.05 -3.33
C HIS A 19 10.38 7.51 -3.75
N ARG A 20 9.11 7.84 -3.99
CA ARG A 20 8.71 9.19 -4.45
C ARG A 20 7.81 9.95 -3.50
N GLY A 21 7.03 9.26 -2.69
CA GLY A 21 6.10 9.92 -1.78
C GLY A 21 5.44 8.97 -0.80
N LEU A 22 4.88 9.56 0.26
CA LEU A 22 3.92 8.91 1.15
C LEU A 22 2.54 9.44 0.82
N SER A 23 1.59 8.55 0.52
CA SER A 23 0.20 8.99 0.49
C SER A 23 -0.21 9.34 1.93
N SER A 24 -0.87 10.48 2.12
CA SER A 24 -1.27 10.99 3.44
C SER A 24 -2.30 10.11 4.17
N ASN A 25 -2.72 9.01 3.53
CA ASN A 25 -3.54 7.97 4.10
C ASN A 25 -2.68 7.13 5.07
N GLN A 26 -2.35 7.71 6.23
CA GLN A 26 -2.19 6.92 7.44
C GLN A 26 -3.53 6.22 7.67
N SER A 27 -3.68 5.05 7.05
CA SER A 27 -4.71 4.12 7.48
C SER A 27 -4.42 3.80 8.95
N THR A 28 -5.45 3.50 9.72
CA THR A 28 -5.36 3.19 11.16
C THR A 28 -4.32 2.08 11.47
N TYR A 29 -3.80 1.38 10.47
CA TYR A 29 -2.95 0.21 10.59
C TYR A 29 -1.62 0.28 9.81
N GLY A 30 -1.25 1.39 9.15
CA GLY A 30 0.01 1.41 8.37
C GLY A 30 0.27 2.65 7.52
N CYS A 31 1.37 2.62 6.75
CA CYS A 31 1.78 3.68 5.83
C CYS A 31 1.85 3.17 4.39
N VAL A 32 1.65 4.05 3.41
CA VAL A 32 1.67 3.69 1.98
C VAL A 32 2.72 4.53 1.25
N PHE A 33 3.60 3.86 0.50
CA PHE A 33 4.66 4.47 -0.28
C PHE A 33 4.36 4.35 -1.78
N GLU A 34 4.62 5.40 -2.55
CA GLU A 34 4.76 5.30 -4.00
C GLU A 34 6.18 4.83 -4.34
N VAL A 35 6.28 3.75 -5.13
CA VAL A 35 7.55 3.10 -5.47
C VAL A 35 7.68 2.93 -6.97
N ASP A 36 8.86 3.32 -7.47
CA ASP A 36 9.34 3.12 -8.83
C ASP A 36 10.12 1.79 -8.91
N GLU A 37 9.70 0.90 -9.80
CA GLU A 37 10.42 -0.33 -10.16
C GLU A 37 10.97 -0.24 -11.58
N MET A 38 12.30 -0.39 -11.70
CA MET A 38 12.99 -0.34 -12.99
C MET A 38 13.11 -1.74 -13.60
N LEU A 39 12.50 -1.94 -14.76
CA LEU A 39 12.73 -3.11 -15.61
C LEU A 39 13.61 -2.74 -16.80
N ALA A 40 14.70 -3.51 -16.97
CA ALA A 40 15.62 -3.43 -18.12
C ALA A 40 16.09 -1.99 -18.47
N ASN A 41 16.34 -1.15 -17.46
CA ASN A 41 16.78 0.24 -17.60
C ASN A 41 15.84 1.15 -18.42
N LYS A 42 14.58 0.74 -18.67
CA LYS A 42 13.69 1.45 -19.61
C LYS A 42 12.22 1.54 -19.20
N VAL A 43 11.73 0.71 -18.29
CA VAL A 43 10.33 0.83 -17.82
C VAL A 43 10.33 1.19 -16.34
N ASN A 44 9.66 2.30 -16.02
CA ASN A 44 9.37 2.70 -14.65
C ASN A 44 7.93 2.30 -14.33
N TRP A 45 7.75 1.09 -13.78
CA TRP A 45 6.44 0.71 -13.26
C TRP A 45 6.28 1.35 -11.89
N ARG A 46 5.11 1.95 -11.64
CA ARG A 46 4.82 2.60 -10.37
C ARG A 46 3.78 1.81 -9.60
N PHE A 47 4.04 1.64 -8.32
CA PHE A 47 3.21 0.85 -7.42
C PHE A 47 2.96 1.61 -6.12
N ALA A 48 1.85 1.31 -5.48
CA ALA A 48 1.64 1.63 -4.09
C ALA A 48 2.07 0.43 -3.23
N ILE A 49 2.88 0.67 -2.20
CA ILE A 49 3.27 -0.35 -1.22
C ILE A 49 2.72 0.06 0.14
N LYS A 50 1.77 -0.71 0.66
CA LYS A 50 1.25 -0.56 2.03
C LYS A 50 2.10 -1.39 2.98
N ARG A 51 2.68 -0.74 4.00
CA ARG A 51 3.44 -1.37 5.07
C ARG A 51 2.66 -1.32 6.38
N ILE A 52 2.49 -2.47 7.01
CA ILE A 52 1.70 -2.68 8.23
C ILE A 52 2.62 -3.28 9.30
N PRO A 53 2.81 -2.61 10.47
CA PRO A 53 3.55 -3.21 11.58
C PRO A 53 2.76 -4.38 12.18
N LEU A 54 3.47 -5.46 12.43
CA LEU A 54 2.95 -6.69 13.04
C LEU A 54 3.53 -6.85 14.46
N PRO A 55 2.72 -7.27 15.45
CA PRO A 55 3.25 -7.66 16.74
C PRO A 55 4.19 -8.87 16.58
N LYS A 56 5.27 -8.92 17.37
CA LYS A 56 6.18 -10.07 17.42
C LYS A 56 5.39 -11.37 17.63
N ARG A 57 5.65 -12.34 16.75
CA ARG A 57 4.98 -13.64 16.64
C ARG A 57 4.56 -14.23 18.00
N SER A 58 3.27 -14.47 18.16
CA SER A 58 2.74 -15.57 18.95
C SER A 58 2.04 -16.55 18.00
N ASN A 59 2.80 -17.48 17.40
CA ASN A 59 2.38 -18.70 16.67
C ASN A 59 1.20 -18.72 15.67
N ASP A 60 0.44 -17.66 15.46
CA ASP A 60 -0.77 -17.70 14.64
C ASP A 60 -0.57 -17.05 13.26
N ASP A 61 -1.18 -17.71 12.27
CA ASP A 61 -1.14 -17.53 10.82
C ASP A 61 -1.24 -16.05 10.36
N VAL A 62 -0.19 -15.56 9.70
CA VAL A 62 -0.04 -14.14 9.32
C VAL A 62 -0.18 -13.95 7.80
N CYS A 63 -1.10 -14.65 7.16
CA CYS A 63 -1.78 -14.03 6.02
C CYS A 63 -2.85 -13.11 6.59
N GLY A 64 -2.52 -11.83 6.78
CA GLY A 64 -3.48 -10.86 7.30
C GLY A 64 -4.77 -10.90 6.49
N ARG A 65 -5.93 -10.79 7.15
CA ARG A 65 -7.26 -10.78 6.51
C ARG A 65 -7.35 -9.87 5.26
N GLU A 66 -6.53 -8.83 5.21
CA GLU A 66 -6.42 -7.91 4.07
C GLU A 66 -5.84 -8.60 2.83
N VAL A 67 -4.76 -9.39 2.97
CA VAL A 67 -4.16 -10.16 1.86
C VAL A 67 -5.11 -11.26 1.39
N GLU A 68 -5.72 -12.00 2.31
CA GLU A 68 -6.70 -13.04 1.97
C GLU A 68 -7.86 -12.47 1.15
N ALA A 69 -8.41 -11.33 1.58
CA ALA A 69 -9.49 -10.66 0.85
C ALA A 69 -9.03 -10.20 -0.54
N MET A 70 -7.84 -9.62 -0.66
CA MET A 70 -7.28 -9.16 -1.93
C MET A 70 -7.06 -10.30 -2.93
N LEU A 71 -6.64 -11.48 -2.47
CA LEU A 71 -6.49 -12.67 -3.31
C LEU A 71 -7.83 -13.21 -3.85
N GLU A 72 -8.94 -12.96 -3.15
CA GLU A 72 -10.27 -13.41 -3.56
C GLU A 72 -10.91 -12.50 -4.64
N PHE A 73 -10.41 -11.27 -4.82
CA PHE A 73 -11.05 -10.24 -5.62
C PHE A 73 -10.29 -9.91 -6.89
N ASN A 74 -10.80 -10.38 -8.03
CA ASN A 74 -10.37 -9.97 -9.35
C ASN A 74 -11.54 -9.27 -10.08
N HIS A 75 -11.52 -7.93 -10.12
CA HIS A 75 -12.55 -7.11 -10.76
C HIS A 75 -11.95 -5.74 -11.16
N PRO A 76 -12.29 -5.17 -12.34
CA PRO A 76 -11.68 -3.91 -12.82
C PRO A 76 -11.95 -2.69 -11.94
N GLY A 77 -13.06 -2.68 -11.19
CA GLY A 77 -13.37 -1.64 -10.20
C GLY A 77 -12.79 -1.88 -8.79
N ILE A 78 -11.85 -2.81 -8.63
CA ILE A 78 -11.13 -3.09 -7.38
C ILE A 78 -9.64 -2.93 -7.63
N VAL A 79 -8.96 -2.17 -6.77
CA VAL A 79 -7.52 -1.90 -6.86
C VAL A 79 -6.74 -3.20 -7.01
N GLY A 80 -5.90 -3.26 -8.05
CA GLY A 80 -5.11 -4.45 -8.36
C GLY A 80 -4.14 -4.83 -7.22
N PHE A 81 -4.16 -6.11 -6.84
CA PHE A 81 -3.17 -6.71 -5.95
C PHE A 81 -2.07 -7.40 -6.78
N TYR A 82 -0.80 -7.19 -6.41
CA TYR A 82 0.33 -7.80 -7.11
C TYR A 82 1.12 -8.78 -6.26
N ASP A 83 1.45 -8.42 -5.03
CA ASP A 83 2.28 -9.26 -4.16
C ASP A 83 2.17 -8.86 -2.68
N ALA A 84 2.55 -9.76 -1.78
CA ALA A 84 2.71 -9.47 -0.36
C ALA A 84 3.83 -10.30 0.28
N TRP A 85 4.60 -9.67 1.18
CA TRP A 85 5.69 -10.33 1.90
C TRP A 85 5.86 -9.78 3.31
N ILE A 86 6.57 -10.54 4.15
CA ILE A 86 6.89 -10.16 5.53
C ILE A 86 8.39 -9.91 5.62
N GLU A 87 8.78 -8.84 6.31
CA GLU A 87 10.17 -8.57 6.70
C GLU A 87 10.30 -8.56 8.22
N GLU A 88 11.40 -9.12 8.72
CA GLU A 88 11.75 -9.21 10.15
C GLU A 88 13.06 -8.43 10.39
N PRO A 89 13.02 -7.09 10.44
CA PRO A 89 14.24 -6.29 10.55
C PRO A 89 14.93 -6.48 11.90
N PRO A 90 16.27 -6.35 11.97
CA PRO A 90 16.97 -6.26 13.24
C PRO A 90 16.45 -5.10 14.09
N VAL A 91 16.49 -5.25 15.42
CA VAL A 91 16.03 -4.22 16.37
C VAL A 91 16.72 -2.89 16.09
N GLY A 92 15.94 -1.81 15.98
CA GLY A 92 16.42 -0.46 15.71
C GLY A 92 16.77 -0.17 14.24
N TRP A 93 16.90 -1.19 13.40
CA TRP A 93 17.23 -1.00 11.97
C TRP A 93 16.12 -0.25 11.24
N GLN A 94 14.85 -0.65 11.45
CA GLN A 94 13.73 -0.03 10.74
C GLN A 94 13.57 1.45 11.08
N ARG A 95 13.74 1.82 12.35
CA ARG A 95 13.63 3.23 12.77
C ARG A 95 14.76 4.07 12.20
N ALA A 96 15.98 3.54 12.16
CA ALA A 96 17.11 4.23 11.54
C ALA A 96 16.90 4.40 10.03
N PHE A 97 16.42 3.37 9.34
CA PHE A 97 16.10 3.40 7.91
C PHE A 97 14.99 4.40 7.60
N ASP A 98 13.87 4.32 8.33
CA ASP A 98 12.74 5.23 8.16
C ASP A 98 13.16 6.69 8.42
N SER A 99 13.99 6.96 9.43
CA SER A 99 14.47 8.31 9.70
C SER A 99 15.20 8.91 8.49
N GLN A 100 15.98 8.12 7.76
CA GLN A 100 16.69 8.58 6.56
C GLN A 100 15.73 8.72 5.37
N LEU A 101 14.88 7.72 5.15
CA LEU A 101 13.92 7.70 4.05
C LEU A 101 12.91 8.84 4.16
N LEU A 102 12.30 9.02 5.34
CA LEU A 102 11.30 10.07 5.58
C LEU A 102 11.90 11.47 5.43
N ALA A 103 13.16 11.67 5.84
CA ALA A 103 13.88 12.91 5.59
C ALA A 103 14.06 13.18 4.09
N GLN A 104 14.39 12.17 3.28
CA GLN A 104 14.49 12.31 1.83
C GLN A 104 13.13 12.63 1.16
N LEU A 105 12.04 12.13 1.75
CA LEU A 105 10.68 12.37 1.29
C LEU A 105 10.06 13.67 1.84
N ASN A 106 10.81 14.47 2.60
CA ASN A 106 10.32 15.66 3.31
C ASN A 106 9.05 15.35 4.15
N TYR A 107 9.02 14.17 4.79
CA TYR A 107 7.91 13.72 5.61
C TYR A 107 8.29 13.76 7.09
N GLU A 108 7.69 14.67 7.85
CA GLU A 108 8.11 14.94 9.23
C GLU A 108 7.50 14.00 10.28
N LYS A 109 6.41 13.29 9.95
CA LYS A 109 5.73 12.44 10.93
C LYS A 109 6.44 11.11 11.09
N GLN A 110 6.69 10.72 12.34
CA GLN A 110 7.13 9.37 12.66
C GLN A 110 6.03 8.35 12.41
N ILE A 111 6.41 7.17 11.94
CA ILE A 111 5.50 6.05 11.76
C ILE A 111 5.43 5.28 13.10
N PRO A 112 4.24 5.13 13.70
CA PRO A 112 4.12 4.52 15.03
C PRO A 112 4.23 2.99 14.95
N TYR A 113 5.30 2.43 15.52
CA TYR A 113 5.49 0.97 15.71
C TYR A 113 6.49 0.69 16.85
N LYS A 114 6.51 -0.55 17.35
CA LYS A 114 7.51 -1.01 18.34
C LYS A 114 8.84 -1.32 17.64
N GLU A 115 9.97 -1.07 18.30
CA GLU A 115 11.32 -1.27 17.73
C GLU A 115 11.61 -2.69 17.23
N ASP A 116 10.92 -3.66 17.83
CA ASP A 116 11.00 -5.07 17.50
C ASP A 116 9.84 -5.52 16.59
N SER A 117 9.11 -4.63 15.93
CA SER A 117 7.99 -5.07 15.06
C SER A 117 8.50 -5.79 13.82
N ASP A 118 7.75 -6.81 13.37
CA ASP A 118 7.86 -7.33 12.01
C ASP A 118 6.94 -6.49 11.10
N PHE A 119 7.08 -6.59 9.78
CA PHE A 119 6.31 -5.76 8.84
C PHE A 119 5.73 -6.57 7.69
N LEU A 120 4.41 -6.46 7.47
CA LEU A 120 3.74 -6.92 6.25
C LEU A 120 3.77 -5.81 5.21
N TYR A 121 4.21 -6.16 4.01
CA TYR A 121 4.18 -5.31 2.83
C TYR A 121 3.16 -5.86 1.83
N ILE A 122 2.36 -4.97 1.25
CA ILE A 122 1.36 -5.28 0.23
C ILE A 122 1.63 -4.37 -0.97
N LYS A 123 1.98 -4.97 -2.10
CA LYS A 123 2.19 -4.28 -3.38
C LYS A 123 0.88 -4.27 -4.16
N MET A 124 0.45 -3.07 -4.53
CA MET A 124 -0.81 -2.81 -5.20
C MET A 124 -0.66 -1.78 -6.33
N GLU A 125 -1.68 -1.72 -7.16
CA GLU A 125 -1.86 -0.69 -8.19
C GLU A 125 -1.76 0.70 -7.57
N LEU A 126 -1.03 1.58 -8.25
CA LEU A 126 -0.93 2.98 -7.85
C LEU A 126 -2.03 3.77 -8.55
N CYS A 127 -2.98 4.26 -7.77
CA CYS A 127 -3.99 5.18 -8.27
C CYS A 127 -3.57 6.64 -8.09
N HIS A 128 -3.95 7.50 -9.03
CA HIS A 128 -3.50 8.90 -9.06
C HIS A 128 -4.21 9.82 -8.05
N SER A 129 -5.47 9.52 -7.75
CA SER A 129 -6.34 10.37 -6.93
C SER A 129 -7.40 9.52 -6.23
N ASN A 130 -8.10 10.10 -5.27
CA ASN A 130 -9.30 9.52 -4.68
C ASN A 130 -10.50 10.46 -4.80
N LEU A 131 -11.69 9.89 -4.67
CA LEU A 131 -12.94 10.62 -4.81
C LEU A 131 -13.06 11.75 -3.77
N HIS A 132 -12.49 11.61 -2.57
CA HIS A 132 -12.47 12.69 -1.59
C HIS A 132 -11.73 13.92 -2.11
N GLU A 133 -10.52 13.74 -2.63
CA GLU A 133 -9.72 14.83 -3.23
C GLU A 133 -10.40 15.43 -4.46
N TYR A 134 -10.97 14.58 -5.33
CA TYR A 134 -11.74 15.06 -6.48
C TYR A 134 -12.91 15.95 -6.05
N LEU A 135 -13.72 15.49 -5.09
CA LEU A 135 -14.89 16.23 -4.62
C LEU A 135 -14.52 17.55 -3.92
N LYS A 136 -13.36 17.60 -3.26
CA LYS A 136 -12.82 18.80 -2.61
C LYS A 136 -12.36 19.84 -3.63
N ASN A 137 -11.69 19.40 -4.70
CA ASN A 137 -11.07 20.29 -5.68
C ASN A 137 -12.00 20.68 -6.84
N ASN A 138 -13.14 19.99 -7.01
CA ASN A 138 -14.07 20.21 -8.11
C ASN A 138 -15.47 20.61 -7.60
N SER A 139 -15.80 21.88 -7.78
CA SER A 139 -17.12 22.47 -7.46
C SER A 139 -18.15 22.21 -8.54
N SER A 140 -17.76 22.25 -9.82
CA SER A 140 -18.57 21.79 -10.95
C SER A 140 -18.32 20.31 -11.19
N ARG A 141 -19.39 19.53 -11.32
CA ARG A 141 -19.33 18.06 -11.39
C ARG A 141 -20.21 17.57 -12.52
N ASP A 142 -19.61 16.93 -13.50
CA ASP A 142 -20.35 16.38 -14.62
C ASP A 142 -21.19 15.17 -14.17
N LEU A 143 -22.49 15.22 -14.40
CA LEU A 143 -23.41 14.17 -13.94
C LEU A 143 -23.19 12.86 -14.71
N GLY A 144 -22.73 12.91 -15.97
CA GLY A 144 -22.41 11.73 -16.75
C GLY A 144 -21.24 10.96 -16.15
N GLN A 145 -20.14 11.67 -15.86
CA GLN A 145 -18.95 11.11 -15.24
C GLN A 145 -19.25 10.53 -13.84
N MET A 146 -19.96 11.29 -13.00
CA MET A 146 -20.33 10.83 -11.67
C MET A 146 -21.19 9.56 -11.71
N LYS A 147 -22.09 9.44 -12.71
CA LYS A 147 -22.86 8.22 -12.94
C LYS A 147 -21.99 7.05 -13.38
N SER A 148 -21.00 7.27 -14.25
CA SER A 148 -20.06 6.23 -14.69
C SER A 148 -19.31 5.64 -13.50
N TRP A 149 -18.70 6.49 -12.67
CA TRP A 149 -17.99 6.06 -11.46
C TRP A 149 -18.90 5.33 -10.49
N PHE A 150 -20.15 5.78 -10.34
CA PHE A 150 -21.10 5.10 -9.47
C PHE A 150 -21.46 3.70 -9.99
N ILE A 151 -21.61 3.53 -11.31
CA ILE A 151 -21.87 2.21 -11.91
C ILE A 151 -20.69 1.26 -11.66
N GLU A 152 -19.46 1.71 -11.88
CA GLU A 152 -18.25 0.92 -11.62
C GLU A 152 -18.12 0.54 -10.15
N LEU A 153 -18.37 1.49 -9.24
CA LEU A 153 -18.39 1.24 -7.79
C LEU A 153 -19.42 0.17 -7.40
N ILE A 154 -20.63 0.25 -7.93
CA ILE A 154 -21.68 -0.75 -7.65
C ILE A 154 -21.30 -2.11 -8.22
N SER A 155 -20.68 -2.17 -9.41
CA SER A 155 -20.17 -3.42 -9.99
C SER A 155 -19.11 -4.07 -9.09
N ALA A 156 -18.17 -3.28 -8.56
CA ALA A 156 -17.15 -3.77 -7.65
C ALA A 156 -17.75 -4.27 -6.32
N LEU A 157 -18.72 -3.55 -5.76
CA LEU A 157 -19.41 -3.96 -4.52
C LEU A 157 -20.23 -5.24 -4.72
N ASP A 158 -20.92 -5.38 -5.85
CA ASP A 158 -21.64 -6.60 -6.22
C ASP A 158 -20.69 -7.81 -6.29
N HIS A 159 -19.51 -7.64 -6.89
CA HIS A 159 -18.46 -8.66 -6.90
C HIS A 159 -18.01 -9.06 -5.49
N ILE A 160 -17.72 -8.08 -4.62
CA ILE A 160 -17.33 -8.30 -3.21
C ILE A 160 -18.44 -9.05 -2.46
N HIS A 161 -19.70 -8.61 -2.62
CA HIS A 161 -20.84 -9.20 -1.92
C HIS A 161 -21.13 -10.63 -2.37
N ARG A 162 -20.97 -10.96 -3.66
CA ARG A 162 -21.11 -12.36 -4.16
C ARG A 162 -20.10 -13.32 -3.54
N LYS A 163 -18.96 -12.83 -3.07
CA LYS A 163 -17.96 -13.60 -2.32
C LYS A 163 -18.27 -13.68 -0.81
N GLY A 164 -19.42 -13.17 -0.36
CA GLY A 164 -19.83 -13.20 1.05
C GLY A 164 -19.06 -12.22 1.93
N ARG A 165 -18.40 -11.22 1.35
CA ARG A 165 -17.59 -10.21 2.05
C ARG A 165 -18.32 -8.87 2.08
N ILE A 166 -17.95 -8.01 3.03
CA ILE A 166 -18.44 -6.63 3.14
C ILE A 166 -17.20 -5.74 3.24
N HIS A 167 -17.13 -4.65 2.48
CA HIS A 167 -15.97 -3.75 2.50
C HIS A 167 -15.73 -3.10 3.88
N ARG A 168 -16.80 -2.74 4.62
CA ARG A 168 -16.80 -2.16 5.99
C ARG A 168 -16.15 -0.78 6.21
N ASP A 169 -15.37 -0.27 5.26
CA ASP A 169 -14.77 1.08 5.31
C ASP A 169 -14.98 1.82 3.98
N LEU A 170 -16.18 1.70 3.40
CA LEU A 170 -16.48 2.38 2.14
C LEU A 170 -16.71 3.87 2.41
N LYS A 171 -15.80 4.70 1.89
CA LYS A 171 -15.83 6.17 2.00
C LYS A 171 -15.11 6.79 0.79
N PRO A 172 -15.34 8.08 0.45
CA PRO A 172 -14.70 8.71 -0.71
C PRO A 172 -13.17 8.65 -0.71
N ALA A 173 -12.51 8.60 0.45
CA ALA A 173 -11.05 8.48 0.56
C ALA A 173 -10.52 7.08 0.17
N ASN A 174 -11.39 6.07 0.11
CA ASN A 174 -11.06 4.69 -0.29
C ASN A 174 -11.62 4.34 -1.69
N ILE A 175 -12.16 5.32 -2.42
CA ILE A 175 -12.59 5.15 -3.82
C ILE A 175 -11.55 5.88 -4.66
N PHE A 176 -10.72 5.12 -5.35
CA PHE A 176 -9.62 5.65 -6.15
C PHE A 176 -10.05 5.91 -7.59
N LEU A 177 -9.41 6.88 -8.24
CA LEU A 177 -9.70 7.32 -9.61
C LEU A 177 -8.42 7.23 -10.44
N ASP A 178 -8.54 6.62 -11.62
CA ASP A 178 -7.50 6.49 -12.66
C ASP A 178 -8.06 6.81 -14.06
#